data_AF-D7DKC0-F1
#
_entry.id   AF-D7DKC0-F1
#
_cell.length_a   1.000
_cell.length_b   1.000
_cell.length_c   1.000
_cell.angle_alpha   90.00
_cell.angle_beta   90.00
_cell.angle_gamma   90.00
#
_symmetry.space_group_name_H-M   'P 1'
#
loop_
_entity.id
_entity.type
_entity.pdbx_description
1 polymer ?
#
loop_
_entity_poly.entity_id
_entity_poly.type
_entity_poly.pdbx_seq_one_letter_code
_entity_poly.pdbx_strand_id
1 'polypeptide(L)' 'MSHIHNSTNISRDVVQEILQAVDSLKRGSGFGSIEIVLHEGRVTQIEKREKFRFSNNENLESKRITPSIPVAAK' A
#
# COMPACT_ATOMS: atom_id res chain seq x y z
N MET A 1 14.26 -30.20 -34.54
CA MET A 1 14.07 -29.76 -33.14
C MET A 1 13.27 -28.47 -33.15
N SER A 2 11.95 -28.56 -33.08
CA SER A 2 11.05 -27.40 -33.10
C SER A 2 10.83 -26.91 -31.67
N HIS A 3 11.31 -25.71 -31.39
CA HIS A 3 11.02 -24.97 -30.16
C HIS A 3 9.51 -24.69 -30.08
N ILE A 4 8.87 -25.25 -29.05
CA ILE A 4 7.45 -25.04 -28.76
C ILE A 4 7.28 -23.61 -28.27
N HIS A 5 6.76 -22.73 -29.13
CA HIS A 5 6.32 -21.40 -28.71
C HIS A 5 4.95 -21.55 -28.05
N ASN A 6 4.92 -21.73 -26.74
CA ASN A 6 3.68 -21.73 -25.96
C ASN A 6 3.13 -20.30 -25.94
N SER A 7 2.40 -19.93 -27.01
CA SER A 7 1.74 -18.63 -27.12
C SER A 7 0.58 -18.62 -26.13
N THR A 8 0.86 -18.14 -24.91
CA THR A 8 -0.17 -17.91 -23.89
C THR A 8 -1.09 -16.80 -24.37
N ASN A 9 -2.21 -17.17 -24.96
CA ASN A 9 -3.29 -16.25 -25.30
C ASN A 9 -3.95 -15.79 -23.99
N ILE A 10 -3.34 -14.82 -23.31
CA ILE A 10 -3.94 -14.16 -22.15
C ILE A 10 -5.02 -13.22 -22.69
N SER A 11 -6.25 -13.34 -22.17
CA SER A 11 -7.34 -12.48 -22.61
C SER A 11 -7.05 -11.03 -22.24
N ARG A 12 -7.53 -10.10 -23.08
CA ARG A 12 -7.43 -8.66 -22.78
C ARG A 12 -8.09 -8.31 -21.46
N ASP A 13 -9.15 -9.02 -21.09
CA ASP A 13 -9.89 -8.80 -19.84
C ASP A 13 -9.00 -9.03 -18.62
N VAL A 14 -8.21 -10.11 -18.62
CA VAL A 14 -7.28 -10.42 -17.52
C VAL A 14 -6.19 -9.34 -17.39
N VAL A 15 -5.67 -8.87 -18.52
CA VAL A 15 -4.68 -7.79 -18.52
C VAL A 15 -5.29 -6.50 -17.97
N GLN A 16 -6.51 -6.17 -18.39
CA GLN A 16 -7.23 -4.99 -17.93
C GLN A 16 -7.47 -5.03 -16.41
N GLU A 17 -7.89 -6.20 -15.90
CA GLU A 17 -8.19 -6.41 -14.49
C GLU A 17 -6.93 -6.25 -13.61
N ILE A 18 -5.81 -6.85 -14.03
CA ILE A 18 -4.52 -6.70 -13.37
C ILE A 18 -4.07 -5.23 -13.38
N LEU A 19 -4.17 -4.56 -14.53
CA LEU A 19 -3.78 -3.15 -14.64
C LEU A 19 -4.60 -2.26 -13.71
N GLN A 20 -5.92 -2.45 -13.67
CA GLN A 20 -6.80 -1.69 -12.79
C GLN A 20 -6.48 -1.91 -11.32
N ALA A 21 -6.20 -3.15 -10.95
CA ALA A 21 -5.81 -3.56 -9.60
C ALA A 21 -4.51 -2.85 -9.17
N VAL A 22 -3.48 -2.88 -10.01
CA VAL A 22 -2.18 -2.22 -9.77
C VAL A 22 -2.30 -0.69 -9.75
N ASP A 23 -3.10 -0.12 -10.66
CA ASP A 23 -3.28 1.32 -10.74
C ASP A 23 -4.01 1.88 -9.50
N SER A 24 -4.88 1.07 -8.88
CA SER A 24 -5.48 1.42 -7.59
C SER A 24 -4.45 1.58 -6.47
N LEU A 25 -3.33 0.85 -6.48
CA LEU A 25 -2.24 1.06 -5.50
C LEU A 25 -1.52 2.40 -5.73
N LYS A 26 -1.26 2.76 -6.99
CA LYS A 26 -0.48 3.97 -7.33
C LYS A 26 -1.16 5.27 -6.92
N ARG A 27 -2.50 5.31 -7.00
CA ARG A 27 -3.29 6.52 -6.72
C ARG A 27 -3.50 6.82 -5.24
N GLY A 28 -2.81 6.13 -4.33
CA GLY A 28 -2.90 6.43 -2.90
C GLY A 28 -4.19 5.94 -2.25
N SER A 29 -4.69 4.78 -2.66
CA SER A 29 -5.90 4.14 -2.13
C SER A 29 -5.84 3.71 -0.65
N GLY A 30 -4.71 3.90 0.03
CA GLY A 30 -4.46 3.39 1.40
C GLY A 30 -3.87 1.98 1.44
N PHE A 31 -3.85 1.27 0.30
CA PHE A 31 -3.26 -0.07 0.19
C PHE A 31 -1.75 -0.01 -0.09
N GLY A 32 -0.99 -0.90 0.56
CA GLY A 32 0.47 -1.02 0.37
C GLY A 32 0.89 -2.14 -0.56
N SER A 33 0.04 -3.15 -0.67
CA SER A 33 0.32 -4.32 -1.49
C SER A 33 -0.98 -4.90 -2.02
N ILE A 34 -0.84 -5.63 -3.13
CA ILE A 34 -1.91 -6.36 -3.79
C ILE A 34 -1.39 -7.76 -4.12
N GLU A 35 -2.23 -8.76 -3.93
CA GLU A 35 -1.98 -10.14 -4.31
C GLU A 35 -3.01 -10.54 -5.36
N ILE A 36 -2.55 -11.07 -6.49
CA ILE A 36 -3.40 -11.47 -7.61
C ILE A 36 -3.13 -12.96 -7.87
N VAL A 37 -4.17 -13.77 -7.79
CA VAL A 37 -4.09 -15.21 -8.08
C VAL A 37 -4.63 -15.47 -9.47
N LEU A 38 -3.82 -16.15 -10.29
CA LEU A 38 -4.17 -16.54 -11.64
C LEU A 38 -4.29 -18.07 -11.70
N HIS A 39 -5.43 -18.57 -12.18
CA HIS A 39 -5.66 -20.00 -12.42
C HIS A 39 -6.20 -20.18 -13.83
N GLU A 40 -5.63 -21.11 -14.59
CA GLU A 40 -6.09 -21.45 -15.96
C GLU A 40 -6.23 -20.21 -16.89
N GLY A 41 -5.33 -19.25 -16.73
CA GLY A 41 -5.32 -18.03 -17.54
C GLY A 41 -6.42 -17.02 -17.18
N ARG A 42 -7.05 -17.15 -16.02
CA ARG A 42 -8.05 -16.22 -15.49
C ARG A 42 -7.66 -15.72 -14.09
N VAL A 43 -8.07 -14.51 -13.77
CA VAL A 43 -7.96 -14.00 -12.39
C VAL A 43 -9.04 -14.68 -11.56
N THR A 44 -8.62 -15.33 -10.47
CA THR A 44 -9.54 -15.98 -9.53
C THR A 44 -9.68 -15.20 -8.23
N GLN A 45 -8.66 -14.39 -7.89
CA GLN A 45 -8.66 -13.63 -6.64
C GLN A 45 -7.77 -12.38 -6.76
N ILE A 46 -8.24 -11.29 -6.14
CA ILE A 46 -7.48 -10.07 -5.93
C ILE A 46 -7.66 -9.65 -4.48
N GLU A 47 -6.58 -9.70 -3.70
CA GLU A 47 -6.55 -9.20 -2.33
C GLU A 47 -5.75 -7.91 -2.23
N LYS A 48 -6.25 -6.93 -1.47
CA LYS A 48 -5.54 -5.68 -1.18
C LYS A 48 -5.24 -5.63 0.31
N ARG A 49 -3.98 -5.33 0.67
CA ARG A 49 -3.57 -5.17 2.07
C ARG A 49 -3.25 -3.71 2.36
N GLU A 50 -3.84 -3.20 3.43
CA GLU A 50 -3.68 -1.82 3.85
C GLU A 50 -2.25 -1.53 4.33
N LYS A 51 -1.77 -0.32 4.04
CA LYS A 51 -0.50 0.17 4.59
C LYS A 51 -0.78 1.18 5.68
N PHE A 52 -0.86 0.69 6.91
CA PHE A 52 -0.83 1.56 8.07
C PHE A 52 0.54 2.23 8.18
N ARG A 53 0.54 3.56 7.98
CA ARG A 53 1.69 4.41 8.28
C ARG A 53 1.49 4.94 9.69
N PHE A 54 2.13 4.32 10.67
CA PHE A 54 2.25 4.94 11.98
C PHE A 54 3.10 6.20 11.80
N SER A 55 2.45 7.36 11.88
CA SER A 55 3.17 8.63 11.95
C SER A 55 3.81 8.65 13.33
N ASN A 56 5.13 8.47 13.38
CA ASN A 56 5.91 8.49 14.60
C ASN A 56 6.00 9.94 15.13
N ASN A 57 4.87 10.55 15.49
CA ASN A 57 4.82 11.79 16.23
C ASN A 57 5.04 11.50 17.73
N GLU A 58 6.08 10.72 18.03
CA GLU A 58 6.67 10.59 19.36
C GLU A 58 7.68 11.73 19.55
N ASN A 59 7.24 12.97 19.32
CA ASN A 59 7.96 14.15 19.77
C ASN A 59 7.03 15.35 19.66
N LEU A 60 7.10 16.24 20.65
CA LEU A 60 6.39 17.52 20.74
C LEU A 60 4.99 17.49 21.39
N GLU A 61 4.87 17.07 22.66
CA GLU A 61 4.05 17.85 23.62
C GLU A 61 4.24 17.40 25.10
N SER A 62 5.48 17.23 25.57
CA SER A 62 5.73 17.13 27.03
C SER A 62 7.01 17.86 27.41
N LYS A 63 7.11 19.10 26.94
CA LYS A 63 8.03 20.10 27.52
C LYS A 63 7.21 21.28 28.06
N ARG A 64 6.24 20.99 28.92
CA ARG A 64 5.60 21.97 29.82
C ARG A 64 5.75 21.54 31.27
N ILE A 65 6.99 21.40 31.71
CA ILE A 65 7.34 21.61 33.11
C ILE A 65 8.23 22.85 33.14
N THR A 66 7.60 24.01 33.00
CA THR A 66 8.11 25.21 33.64
C THR A 66 7.62 25.14 35.09
N PRO A 67 8.47 24.83 36.09
CA PRO A 67 8.16 25.29 37.43
C PRO A 67 8.23 26.82 37.36
N SER A 68 7.06 27.46 37.31
CA SER A 68 6.95 28.90 37.52
C SER A 68 7.35 29.18 38.96
N ILE A 69 8.64 29.42 39.19
CA ILE A 69 9.10 30.06 40.41
C ILE A 69 8.68 31.53 40.25
N PRO A 70 7.79 32.09 41.09
CA PRO A 70 7.64 33.53 41.14
C PRO A 70 8.91 34.10 41.76
N VAL A 71 9.83 34.55 40.91
CA VAL A 71 10.94 35.42 41.29
C VAL A 71 10.43 36.87 41.30
N ALA A 72 10.76 37.56 42.38
CA ALA A 72 10.50 38.97 42.72
C ALA A 72 9.16 39.21 43.47
N ALA A 73 9.11 39.97 44.57
CA ALA A 73 9.94 41.13 44.89
C ALA A 73 10.07 41.39 46.40
N LYS A 74 11.29 41.82 46.77
CA LYS A 74 11.73 42.80 47.78
C LYS A 74 11.05 42.87 49.15
#